data_AF-A0A355R8Q3-F1
#
_entry.id   AF-A0A355R8Q3-F1
#
_cell.length_a   1.000
_cell.length_b   1.000
_cell.length_c   1.000
_cell.angle_alpha   90.00
_cell.angle_beta   90.00
_cell.angle_gamma   90.00
#
_symmetry.space_group_name_H-M   'P 1'
#
loop_
_entity.id
_entity.type
_entity.pdbx_description
1 polymer ?
#
loop_
_entity_poly.entity_id
_entity_poly.type
_entity_poly.pdbx_seq_one_letter_code
_entity_poly.pdbx_strand_id
1 'polypeptide(L)'
;MNIFKEALLQHIGSTICYRKVKASKHPDDARNLACAEALEDSADVVKALPDDHPLFAKLEKVNEPECDCWNERENQFISRWGFFNAASPADSGFRFVAMLAESADEYLTQHKLEKVGEKLYEKFVDYFNEDFIGEVHGALCGFFEGKLTDDFMVELAEQYRDESAMMFVGGLRYEISSGKFETESYMDKAVSEHMEQHADKILGEWADEFISQIGDKVMDCARDD
;
A
#
# COMPACT_ATOMS: atom_id res chain seq x y z
N MET A 1 30.89 -3.48 12.36
CA MET A 1 29.84 -4.42 11.95
C MET A 1 28.54 -3.65 11.94
N ASN A 2 27.91 -3.56 10.78
CA ASN A 2 26.70 -2.76 10.57
C ASN A 2 25.53 -3.34 11.38
N ILE A 3 24.79 -2.52 12.15
CA ILE A 3 23.72 -2.99 13.03
C ILE A 3 22.61 -3.76 12.28
N PHE A 4 22.29 -3.36 11.04
CA PHE A 4 21.29 -4.05 10.21
C PHE A 4 21.82 -5.36 9.63
N LYS A 5 23.13 -5.45 9.40
CA LYS A 5 23.78 -6.72 9.06
C LYS A 5 23.69 -7.71 10.21
N GLU A 6 23.94 -7.26 11.44
CA GLU A 6 23.84 -8.10 12.63
C GLU A 6 22.40 -8.58 12.85
N ALA A 7 21.44 -7.64 12.82
CA ALA A 7 20.03 -7.95 12.95
C ALA A 7 19.58 -8.96 11.87
N LEU A 8 19.98 -8.77 10.61
CA LEU A 8 19.60 -9.66 9.50
C LEU A 8 20.13 -11.08 9.74
N LEU A 9 21.40 -11.19 10.13
CA LEU A 9 22.01 -12.50 10.43
C LEU A 9 21.34 -13.18 11.64
N GLN A 10 20.98 -12.41 12.68
CA GLN A 10 20.25 -12.93 13.83
C GLN A 10 18.86 -13.45 13.42
N HIS A 11 18.14 -12.70 12.59
CA HIS A 11 16.81 -13.08 12.13
C HIS A 11 16.84 -14.30 11.19
N ILE A 12 17.79 -14.34 10.24
CA ILE A 12 18.03 -15.53 9.41
C ILE A 12 18.34 -16.74 10.30
N GLY A 13 19.23 -16.59 11.29
CA GLY A 13 19.59 -17.66 12.23
C GLY A 13 18.39 -18.19 13.03
N SER A 14 17.55 -17.29 13.55
CA SER A 14 16.31 -17.65 14.23
C SER A 14 15.36 -18.44 13.32
N THR A 15 15.20 -17.98 12.07
CA THR A 15 14.35 -18.63 11.07
C THR A 15 14.87 -20.01 10.68
N ILE A 16 16.19 -20.19 10.52
CA ILE A 16 16.84 -21.49 10.29
C ILE A 16 16.50 -22.45 11.44
N CYS A 17 16.68 -22.04 12.68
CA CYS A 17 16.37 -22.85 13.87
C CYS A 17 14.89 -23.28 13.88
N TYR A 18 13.98 -22.34 13.64
CA TYR A 18 12.54 -22.63 13.55
C TYR A 18 12.25 -23.66 12.46
N ARG A 19 12.83 -23.50 11.28
CA ARG A 19 12.61 -24.37 10.12
C ARG A 19 13.17 -25.77 10.33
N LYS A 20 14.35 -25.91 10.94
CA LYS A 20 14.90 -27.22 11.34
C LYS A 20 14.00 -27.92 12.35
N VAL A 21 13.49 -27.22 13.37
CA VAL A 21 12.53 -27.78 14.33
C VAL A 21 11.24 -28.22 13.64
N LYS A 22 10.74 -27.46 12.67
CA LYS A 22 9.56 -27.82 11.88
C LYS A 22 9.80 -29.02 10.98
N ALA A 23 10.97 -29.12 10.34
CA ALA A 23 11.34 -30.28 9.53
C ALA A 23 11.36 -31.57 10.37
N SER A 24 11.91 -31.52 11.60
CA SER A 24 11.90 -32.66 12.51
C SER A 24 10.49 -33.08 12.96
N LYS A 25 9.54 -32.15 13.03
CA LYS A 25 8.13 -32.42 13.38
C LYS A 25 7.31 -32.91 12.19
N HIS A 26 7.72 -32.59 10.97
CA HIS A 26 7.02 -32.89 9.72
C HIS A 26 8.02 -33.44 8.69
N PRO A 27 8.56 -34.65 8.91
CA PRO A 27 9.65 -35.19 8.08
C PRO A 27 9.25 -35.44 6.62
N ASP A 28 7.96 -35.63 6.34
CA ASP A 28 7.43 -35.79 4.98
C ASP A 28 7.32 -34.45 4.21
N ASP A 29 7.49 -33.31 4.90
CA ASP A 29 7.48 -31.98 4.30
C ASP A 29 8.91 -31.44 4.12
N ALA A 30 9.50 -31.76 2.97
CA ALA A 30 10.85 -31.35 2.60
C ALA A 30 11.06 -29.82 2.53
N ARG A 31 9.99 -29.01 2.45
CA ARG A 31 10.09 -27.55 2.31
C ARG A 31 10.75 -26.89 3.50
N ASN A 32 10.53 -27.40 4.71
CA ASN A 32 11.13 -26.83 5.92
C ASN A 32 12.64 -27.04 5.96
N LEU A 33 13.12 -28.23 5.55
CA LEU A 33 14.55 -28.49 5.48
C LEU A 33 15.20 -27.70 4.35
N ALA A 34 14.60 -27.68 3.17
CA ALA A 34 15.08 -26.90 2.03
C ALA A 34 15.18 -25.39 2.34
N CYS A 35 14.22 -24.86 3.10
CA CYS A 35 14.27 -23.47 3.58
C CYS A 35 15.43 -23.23 4.54
N ALA A 36 15.64 -24.12 5.51
CA ALA A 36 16.76 -23.99 6.44
C ALA A 36 18.11 -24.01 5.70
N GLU A 37 18.31 -24.95 4.77
CA GLU A 37 19.54 -25.07 3.98
C GLU A 37 19.76 -23.83 3.09
N ALA A 38 18.73 -23.38 2.37
CA ALA A 38 18.84 -22.17 1.53
C ALA A 38 19.13 -20.90 2.34
N LEU A 39 18.63 -20.82 3.58
CA LEU A 39 18.92 -19.71 4.49
C LEU A 39 20.34 -19.79 5.06
N GLU A 40 20.91 -20.97 5.25
CA GLU A 40 22.33 -21.13 5.62
C GLU A 40 23.25 -20.58 4.53
N ASP A 41 23.01 -20.96 3.28
CA ASP A 41 23.74 -20.42 2.12
C ASP A 41 23.62 -18.88 2.04
N SER A 42 22.41 -18.36 2.32
CA SER A 42 22.13 -16.92 2.30
C SER A 42 22.82 -16.19 3.45
N ALA A 43 22.90 -16.80 4.64
CA ALA A 43 23.60 -16.23 5.79
C ALA A 43 25.10 -16.07 5.51
N ASP A 44 25.72 -17.05 4.84
CA ASP A 44 27.12 -16.99 4.46
C ASP A 44 27.39 -15.85 3.47
N VAL A 45 26.51 -15.65 2.48
CA VAL A 45 26.59 -14.51 1.56
C VAL A 45 26.43 -13.19 2.30
N VAL A 46 25.41 -13.04 3.14
CA VAL A 46 25.18 -11.80 3.93
C VAL A 46 26.38 -11.50 4.83
N LYS A 47 26.97 -12.53 5.46
CA LYS A 47 28.16 -12.37 6.31
C LYS A 47 29.36 -11.87 5.54
N ALA A 48 29.53 -12.30 4.29
CA ALA A 48 30.61 -11.88 3.40
C ALA A 48 30.43 -10.46 2.81
N LEU A 49 29.22 -9.89 2.83
CA LEU A 49 28.99 -8.51 2.37
C LEU A 49 29.76 -7.48 3.21
N PRO A 50 30.30 -6.41 2.61
CA PRO A 50 30.93 -5.34 3.36
C PRO A 50 29.88 -4.55 4.17
N ASP A 51 30.27 -3.93 5.28
CA ASP A 51 29.36 -3.21 6.18
C ASP A 51 28.66 -2.01 5.53
N ASP A 52 29.22 -1.47 4.44
CA ASP A 52 28.70 -0.37 3.63
C ASP A 52 27.89 -0.84 2.40
N HIS A 53 27.57 -2.14 2.32
CA HIS A 53 26.80 -2.68 1.20
C HIS A 53 25.42 -1.97 1.07
N PRO A 54 24.97 -1.61 -0.16
CA PRO A 54 23.73 -0.85 -0.38
C PRO A 54 22.47 -1.46 0.24
N LEU A 55 22.41 -2.78 0.41
CA LEU A 55 21.33 -3.46 1.11
C LEU A 55 21.10 -2.87 2.50
N PHE A 56 22.16 -2.68 3.28
CA PHE A 56 22.01 -2.26 4.68
C PHE A 56 21.50 -0.82 4.81
N ALA A 57 21.89 0.05 3.88
CA ALA A 57 21.34 1.41 3.80
C ALA A 57 19.86 1.44 3.37
N LYS A 58 19.37 0.41 2.65
CA LYS A 58 17.94 0.26 2.35
C LYS A 58 17.17 -0.26 3.56
N LEU A 59 17.70 -1.29 4.22
CA LEU A 59 17.12 -1.87 5.43
C LEU A 59 16.99 -0.81 6.55
N GLU A 60 17.97 0.08 6.68
CA GLU A 60 17.93 1.21 7.61
C GLU A 60 16.76 2.17 7.37
N LYS A 61 16.31 2.32 6.12
CA LYS A 61 15.19 3.21 5.78
C LYS A 61 13.82 2.58 6.00
N VAL A 62 13.75 1.26 6.05
CA VAL A 62 12.48 0.52 6.14
C VAL A 62 12.25 -0.14 7.50
N ASN A 63 13.29 -0.29 8.31
CA ASN A 63 13.23 -0.93 9.62
C ASN A 63 13.76 0.02 10.72
N GLU A 64 13.21 -0.09 11.93
CA GLU A 64 13.71 0.67 13.08
C GLU A 64 15.01 0.06 13.64
N PRO A 65 15.97 0.89 14.09
CA PRO A 65 17.14 0.39 14.81
C PRO A 65 16.71 -0.36 16.09
N GLU A 66 17.40 -1.46 16.41
CA GLU A 66 17.22 -2.24 17.66
C GLU A 66 15.93 -3.07 17.79
N CYS A 67 15.13 -3.15 16.73
CA CYS A 67 13.86 -3.87 16.76
C CYS A 67 13.95 -5.24 16.05
N ASP A 68 13.30 -6.26 16.62
CA ASP A 68 13.01 -7.54 15.93
C ASP A 68 12.01 -7.36 14.76
N CYS A 69 11.58 -6.13 14.49
CA CYS A 69 10.50 -5.79 13.58
C CYS A 69 11.00 -5.52 12.15
N TRP A 70 11.38 -6.60 11.47
CA TRP A 70 11.35 -6.66 10.00
C TRP A 70 9.93 -6.37 9.52
N ASN A 71 9.78 -5.59 8.46
CA ASN A 71 8.45 -5.40 7.88
C ASN A 71 7.83 -6.75 7.48
N GLU A 72 6.50 -6.82 7.44
CA GLU A 72 5.79 -8.08 7.22
C GLU A 72 6.21 -8.77 5.92
N ARG A 73 6.49 -8.00 4.87
CA ARG A 73 6.91 -8.50 3.56
C ARG A 73 8.27 -9.19 3.63
N GLU A 74 9.23 -8.57 4.30
CA GLU A 74 10.57 -9.13 4.53
C GLU A 74 10.49 -10.41 5.39
N ASN A 75 9.68 -10.39 6.45
CA ASN A 75 9.42 -11.57 7.28
C ASN A 75 8.82 -12.74 6.47
N GLN A 76 7.80 -12.45 5.66
CA GLN A 76 7.17 -13.46 4.80
C GLN A 76 8.18 -14.02 3.78
N PHE A 77 8.98 -13.15 3.17
CA PHE A 77 10.04 -13.51 2.24
C PHE A 77 11.09 -14.43 2.89
N ILE A 78 11.69 -14.01 4.00
CA ILE A 78 12.73 -14.77 4.71
C ILE A 78 12.16 -16.09 5.21
N SER A 79 10.94 -16.09 5.77
CA SER A 79 10.33 -17.31 6.31
C SER A 79 10.08 -18.37 5.24
N ARG A 80 9.87 -17.99 3.98
CA ARG A 80 9.57 -18.92 2.87
C ARG A 80 10.73 -19.07 1.89
N TRP A 81 11.87 -18.46 2.16
CA TRP A 81 13.05 -18.59 1.31
C TRP A 81 13.45 -20.05 1.19
N GLY A 82 13.71 -20.55 -0.02
CA GLY A 82 14.00 -21.97 -0.21
C GLY A 82 12.79 -22.87 -0.46
N PHE A 83 11.55 -22.35 -0.45
CA PHE A 83 10.36 -23.09 -0.89
C PHE A 83 10.29 -23.18 -2.43
N PHE A 84 11.38 -23.60 -3.04
CA PHE A 84 11.47 -23.80 -4.48
C PHE A 84 10.72 -25.10 -4.85
N ASN A 85 10.10 -25.13 -6.03
CA ASN A 85 9.49 -26.37 -6.58
C ASN A 85 10.57 -27.41 -7.01
N ALA A 86 11.86 -27.09 -6.86
CA ALA A 86 13.04 -27.89 -7.22
C ALA A 86 14.18 -27.64 -6.19
N ALA A 87 15.35 -28.26 -6.38
CA ALA A 87 16.52 -27.98 -5.52
C ALA A 87 16.94 -26.50 -5.57
N SER A 88 17.49 -25.98 -4.47
CA SER A 88 17.95 -24.59 -4.38
C SER A 88 19.00 -24.29 -5.47
N PRO A 89 18.85 -23.20 -6.24
CA PRO A 89 19.85 -22.78 -7.21
C PRO A 89 21.22 -22.53 -6.55
N ALA A 90 22.31 -22.81 -7.27
CA ALA A 90 23.67 -22.59 -6.78
C ALA A 90 24.00 -21.11 -6.46
N ASP A 91 23.23 -20.17 -7.03
CA ASP A 91 23.31 -18.73 -6.80
C ASP A 91 22.26 -18.21 -5.81
N SER A 92 21.56 -19.09 -5.09
CA SER A 92 20.46 -18.73 -4.18
C SER A 92 20.85 -17.66 -3.16
N GLY A 93 22.01 -17.76 -2.50
CA GLY A 93 22.43 -16.74 -1.54
C GLY A 93 22.60 -15.33 -2.14
N PHE A 94 23.09 -15.21 -3.38
CA PHE A 94 23.16 -13.91 -4.06
C PHE A 94 21.77 -13.41 -4.48
N ARG A 95 20.89 -14.31 -4.94
CA ARG A 95 19.49 -13.98 -5.23
C ARG A 95 18.73 -13.52 -4.00
N PHE A 96 19.00 -14.12 -2.85
CA PHE A 96 18.41 -13.70 -1.57
C PHE A 96 18.69 -12.23 -1.31
N VAL A 97 19.95 -11.81 -1.41
CA VAL A 97 20.38 -10.42 -1.19
C VAL A 97 19.70 -9.47 -2.20
N ALA A 98 19.66 -9.85 -3.47
CA ALA A 98 19.03 -9.05 -4.51
C ALA A 98 17.52 -8.87 -4.27
N MET A 99 16.80 -9.97 -4.03
CA MET A 99 15.35 -9.95 -3.80
C MET A 99 14.97 -9.24 -2.49
N LEU A 100 15.80 -9.35 -1.44
CA LEU A 100 15.58 -8.59 -0.21
C LEU A 100 15.76 -7.08 -0.46
N ALA A 101 16.76 -6.70 -1.25
CA ALA A 101 16.98 -5.30 -1.63
C ALA A 101 15.83 -4.75 -2.50
N GLU A 102 15.29 -5.57 -3.41
CA GLU A 102 14.11 -5.23 -4.21
C GLU A 102 12.87 -5.06 -3.32
N SER A 103 12.63 -6.00 -2.39
CA SER A 103 11.51 -5.90 -1.43
C SER A 103 11.56 -4.62 -0.60
N ALA A 104 12.76 -4.21 -0.16
CA ALA A 104 12.94 -2.95 0.55
C ALA A 104 12.67 -1.72 -0.34
N ASP A 105 13.10 -1.73 -1.60
CA ASP A 105 12.79 -0.65 -2.56
C ASP A 105 11.29 -0.54 -2.84
N GLU A 106 10.62 -1.69 -3.00
CA GLU A 106 9.17 -1.74 -3.22
C GLU A 106 8.42 -1.17 -2.01
N TYR A 107 8.82 -1.53 -0.79
CA TYR A 107 8.23 -0.97 0.43
C TYR A 107 8.44 0.55 0.52
N LEU A 108 9.66 1.04 0.26
CA LEU A 108 9.93 2.49 0.24
C LEU A 108 9.11 3.23 -0.82
N THR A 109 8.91 2.60 -1.98
CA THR A 109 8.11 3.17 -3.06
C THR A 109 6.64 3.24 -2.67
N GLN A 110 6.09 2.14 -2.14
CA GLN A 110 4.71 2.08 -1.67
C GLN A 110 4.45 3.10 -0.55
N HIS A 111 5.32 3.15 0.45
CA HIS A 111 5.16 4.07 1.58
C HIS A 111 5.23 5.54 1.16
N LYS A 112 6.07 5.87 0.17
CA LYS A 112 6.07 7.21 -0.45
C LYS A 112 4.76 7.49 -1.16
N LEU A 113 4.24 6.55 -1.96
CA LEU A 113 2.96 6.69 -2.66
C LEU A 113 1.79 6.85 -1.70
N GLU A 114 1.82 6.17 -0.55
CA GLU A 114 0.81 6.30 0.50
C GLU A 114 0.78 7.72 1.06
N LYS A 115 1.93 8.22 1.51
CA LYS A 115 2.09 9.61 2.01
C LYS A 115 1.72 10.67 0.99
N VAL A 116 2.03 10.42 -0.28
CA VAL A 116 1.58 11.28 -1.38
C VAL A 116 0.06 11.26 -1.44
N GLY A 117 -0.56 10.08 -1.48
CA GLY A 117 -2.02 9.98 -1.55
C GLY A 117 -2.75 10.62 -0.37
N GLU A 118 -2.19 10.55 0.85
CA GLU A 118 -2.74 11.25 2.02
C GLU A 118 -2.75 12.77 1.80
N LYS A 119 -1.62 13.35 1.40
CA LYS A 119 -1.54 14.79 1.07
C LYS A 119 -2.47 15.18 -0.07
N LEU A 120 -2.63 14.30 -1.07
CA LEU A 120 -3.55 14.52 -2.18
C LEU A 120 -5.01 14.54 -1.70
N TYR A 121 -5.38 13.61 -0.82
CA TYR A 121 -6.70 13.57 -0.20
C TYR A 121 -6.99 14.84 0.59
N GLU A 122 -6.05 15.26 1.45
CA GLU A 122 -6.17 16.49 2.24
C GLU A 122 -6.38 17.71 1.33
N LYS A 123 -5.56 17.85 0.28
CA LYS A 123 -5.72 18.94 -0.69
C LYS A 123 -7.05 18.90 -1.45
N PHE A 124 -7.54 17.70 -1.74
CA PHE A 124 -8.85 17.53 -2.38
C PHE A 124 -9.98 18.01 -1.47
N VAL A 125 -9.97 17.54 -0.22
CA VAL A 125 -10.98 17.95 0.78
C VAL A 125 -10.92 19.45 1.04
N ASP A 126 -9.73 20.04 1.13
CA ASP A 126 -9.55 21.49 1.29
C ASP A 126 -10.09 22.29 0.09
N TYR A 127 -9.89 21.79 -1.13
CA TYR A 127 -10.37 22.44 -2.36
C TYR A 127 -11.89 22.36 -2.50
N PHE A 128 -12.49 21.22 -2.16
CA PHE A 128 -13.93 20.99 -2.22
C PHE A 128 -14.65 21.34 -0.91
N ASN A 129 -14.08 22.22 -0.08
CA ASN A 129 -14.70 22.58 1.20
C ASN A 129 -15.81 23.63 1.04
N GLU A 130 -16.72 23.68 2.03
CA GLU A 130 -17.96 24.47 2.18
C GLU A 130 -18.83 24.74 0.93
N ASP A 131 -18.30 25.35 -0.12
CA ASP A 131 -19.05 25.71 -1.34
C ASP A 131 -19.58 24.46 -2.06
N PHE A 132 -18.79 23.39 -2.16
CA PHE A 132 -19.22 22.13 -2.78
C PHE A 132 -20.31 21.42 -1.97
N ILE A 133 -20.16 21.35 -0.64
CA ILE A 133 -21.17 20.73 0.23
C ILE A 133 -22.48 21.49 0.10
N GLY A 134 -22.43 22.83 0.07
CA GLY A 134 -23.60 23.68 -0.15
C GLY A 134 -24.26 23.46 -1.52
N GLU A 135 -23.48 23.36 -2.58
CA GLU A 135 -23.98 23.09 -3.95
C GLU A 135 -24.62 21.70 -4.07
N VAL A 136 -23.96 20.66 -3.57
CA VAL A 136 -24.48 19.29 -3.58
C VAL A 136 -25.72 19.18 -2.69
N HIS A 137 -25.70 19.77 -1.50
CA HIS A 137 -26.87 19.85 -0.62
C HIS A 137 -28.05 20.53 -1.32
N GLY A 138 -27.81 21.66 -1.99
CA GLY A 138 -28.83 22.35 -2.78
C GLY A 138 -29.39 21.51 -3.93
N ALA A 139 -28.54 20.74 -4.62
CA ALA A 139 -28.95 19.82 -5.67
C ALA A 139 -29.80 18.66 -5.11
N LEU A 140 -29.39 18.06 -3.98
CA LEU A 140 -30.14 17.01 -3.29
C LEU A 140 -31.50 17.53 -2.77
N CYS A 141 -31.55 18.73 -2.18
CA CYS A 141 -32.79 19.42 -1.82
C CYS A 141 -33.75 19.50 -3.01
N GLY A 142 -33.23 19.94 -4.16
CA GLY A 142 -34.00 20.08 -5.40
C GLY A 142 -34.50 18.75 -5.93
N PHE A 143 -33.64 17.72 -5.95
CA PHE A 143 -33.94 16.41 -6.49
C PHE A 143 -34.98 15.64 -5.66
N PHE A 144 -34.82 15.65 -4.33
CA PHE A 144 -35.74 14.98 -3.42
C PHE A 144 -36.90 15.89 -2.97
N GLU A 145 -37.08 17.07 -3.58
CA GLU A 145 -38.14 18.03 -3.26
C GLU A 145 -38.21 18.37 -1.75
N GLY A 146 -37.06 18.43 -1.09
CA GLY A 146 -36.97 18.69 0.36
C GLY A 146 -37.50 17.57 1.26
N LYS A 147 -37.64 16.34 0.74
CA LYS A 147 -38.14 15.18 1.51
C LYS A 147 -37.10 14.56 2.43
N LEU A 148 -35.83 14.90 2.25
CA LEU A 148 -34.73 14.47 3.11
C LEU A 148 -34.46 15.52 4.18
N THR A 149 -33.98 15.08 5.35
CA THR A 149 -33.54 16.01 6.40
C THR A 149 -32.21 16.65 6.01
N ASP A 150 -31.99 17.89 6.45
CA ASP A 150 -30.73 18.61 6.23
C ASP A 150 -29.53 17.78 6.73
N ASP A 151 -29.63 17.21 7.93
CA ASP A 151 -28.57 16.35 8.51
C ASP A 151 -28.21 15.18 7.58
N PHE A 152 -29.22 14.50 7.01
CA PHE A 152 -28.99 13.37 6.12
C PHE A 152 -28.40 13.83 4.78
N MET A 153 -28.80 15.00 4.27
CA MET A 153 -28.24 15.52 3.01
C MET A 153 -26.80 16.01 3.16
N VAL A 154 -26.44 16.57 4.32
CA VAL A 154 -25.05 16.89 4.65
C VAL A 154 -24.22 15.60 4.71
N GLU A 155 -24.70 14.57 5.41
CA GLU A 155 -24.02 13.25 5.45
C GLU A 155 -23.81 12.66 4.06
N LEU A 156 -24.82 12.74 3.19
CA LEU A 156 -24.71 12.28 1.80
C LEU A 156 -23.70 13.09 0.97
N ALA A 157 -23.67 14.41 1.15
CA ALA A 157 -22.72 15.28 0.45
C ALA A 157 -21.28 15.02 0.93
N GLU A 158 -21.08 14.79 2.23
CA GLU A 158 -19.78 14.41 2.79
C GLU A 158 -19.32 13.03 2.29
N GLN A 159 -20.24 12.05 2.24
CA GLN A 159 -19.93 10.74 1.68
C GLN A 159 -19.52 10.84 0.21
N TYR A 160 -20.25 11.63 -0.58
CA TYR A 160 -19.94 11.84 -1.98
C TYR A 160 -18.56 12.51 -2.19
N ARG A 161 -18.22 13.50 -1.37
CA ARG A 161 -16.90 14.15 -1.36
C ARG A 161 -15.81 13.12 -1.10
N ASP A 162 -15.96 12.30 -0.07
CA ASP A 162 -14.93 11.35 0.36
C ASP A 162 -14.73 10.25 -0.69
N GLU A 163 -15.82 9.73 -1.29
CA GLU A 163 -15.74 8.75 -2.38
C GLU A 163 -15.05 9.34 -3.62
N SER A 164 -15.39 10.57 -3.99
CA SER A 164 -14.75 11.29 -5.11
C SER A 164 -13.26 11.53 -4.86
N ALA A 165 -12.89 11.91 -3.63
CA ALA A 165 -11.50 12.09 -3.22
C ALA A 165 -10.72 10.78 -3.31
N MET A 166 -11.28 9.66 -2.84
CA MET A 166 -10.63 8.36 -2.93
C MET A 166 -10.44 7.90 -4.38
N MET A 167 -11.44 8.08 -5.25
CA MET A 167 -11.32 7.74 -6.67
C MET A 167 -10.22 8.58 -7.35
N PHE A 168 -10.18 9.88 -7.07
CA PHE A 168 -9.15 10.79 -7.59
C PHE A 168 -7.75 10.40 -7.13
N VAL A 169 -7.57 10.17 -5.82
CA VAL A 169 -6.28 9.73 -5.25
C VAL A 169 -5.86 8.37 -5.81
N GLY A 170 -6.80 7.43 -5.98
CA GLY A 170 -6.55 6.12 -6.57
C GLY A 170 -6.05 6.23 -8.02
N GLY A 171 -6.69 7.08 -8.84
CA GLY A 171 -6.27 7.35 -10.20
C GLY A 171 -4.84 7.92 -10.27
N LEU A 172 -4.56 8.96 -9.49
CA LEU A 172 -3.22 9.57 -9.45
C LEU A 172 -2.15 8.60 -8.92
N ARG A 173 -2.44 7.78 -7.90
CA ARG A 173 -1.52 6.74 -7.42
C ARG A 173 -1.15 5.75 -8.53
N TYR A 174 -2.13 5.33 -9.35
CA TYR A 174 -1.87 4.47 -10.50
C TYR A 174 -0.94 5.15 -11.51
N GLU A 175 -1.18 6.41 -11.83
CA GLU A 175 -0.33 7.13 -12.78
C GLU A 175 1.10 7.34 -12.28
N ILE A 176 1.29 7.68 -11.01
CA ILE A 176 2.62 7.85 -10.41
C ILE A 176 3.38 6.52 -10.42
N SER A 177 2.72 5.42 -10.01
CA SER A 177 3.34 4.08 -10.02
C SER A 177 3.66 3.56 -11.44
N SER A 178 2.96 4.05 -12.47
CA SER A 178 3.28 3.77 -13.87
C SER A 178 4.47 4.58 -14.43
N GLY A 179 5.07 5.46 -13.62
CA GLY A 179 6.23 6.28 -14.00
C GLY A 179 5.88 7.53 -14.82
N LYS A 180 4.61 7.94 -14.87
CA LYS A 180 4.19 9.16 -15.59
C LYS A 180 4.61 10.47 -14.90
N PHE A 181 4.90 10.43 -13.60
CA PHE A 181 5.25 11.62 -12.82
C PHE A 181 6.62 11.47 -12.16
N GLU A 182 7.59 12.26 -12.61
CA GLU A 182 8.89 12.41 -11.95
C GLU A 182 8.78 13.56 -10.92
N THR A 183 8.83 13.24 -9.62
CA THR A 183 9.06 14.15 -8.46
C THR A 183 7.87 14.93 -7.85
N GLU A 184 8.04 15.24 -6.55
CA GLU A 184 7.14 16.04 -5.70
C GLU A 184 6.75 17.41 -6.30
N SER A 185 7.60 18.00 -7.15
CA SER A 185 7.36 19.31 -7.78
C SER A 185 6.23 19.29 -8.82
N TYR A 186 5.88 18.13 -9.37
CA TYR A 186 4.80 18.01 -10.35
C TYR A 186 3.45 17.74 -9.72
N MET A 187 3.39 17.42 -8.42
CA MET A 187 2.15 17.00 -7.78
C MET A 187 1.15 18.13 -7.62
N ASP A 188 1.59 19.31 -7.20
CA ASP A 188 0.69 20.46 -7.05
C ASP A 188 0.07 20.86 -8.39
N LYS A 189 0.88 20.82 -9.45
CA LYS A 189 0.43 21.10 -10.81
C LYS A 189 -0.48 19.99 -11.35
N ALA A 190 -0.12 18.72 -11.15
CA ALA A 190 -0.94 17.59 -11.60
C ALA A 190 -2.28 17.54 -10.87
N VAL A 191 -2.32 17.87 -9.57
CA VAL A 191 -3.56 18.02 -8.81
C VAL A 191 -4.42 19.12 -9.40
N SER A 192 -3.88 20.32 -9.58
CA SER A 192 -4.64 21.43 -10.16
C SER A 192 -5.13 21.11 -11.57
N GLU A 193 -4.28 20.54 -12.43
CA GLU A 193 -4.66 20.19 -13.82
C GLU A 193 -5.69 19.06 -13.88
N HIS A 194 -5.55 18.00 -13.08
CA HIS A 194 -6.57 16.95 -13.02
C HIS A 194 -7.85 17.44 -12.34
N MET A 195 -7.77 18.32 -11.34
CA MET A 195 -8.95 18.95 -10.74
C MET A 195 -9.70 19.79 -11.76
N GLU A 196 -9.02 20.64 -12.54
CA GLU A 196 -9.65 21.39 -13.62
C GLU A 196 -10.26 20.48 -14.69
N GLN A 197 -9.63 19.35 -15.00
CA GLN A 197 -10.11 18.39 -16.00
C GLN A 197 -11.30 17.55 -15.51
N HIS A 198 -11.39 17.30 -14.20
CA HIS A 198 -12.38 16.39 -13.63
C HIS A 198 -13.46 17.10 -12.81
N ALA A 199 -13.35 18.40 -12.52
CA ALA A 199 -14.37 19.15 -11.78
C ALA A 199 -15.75 19.03 -12.43
N ASP A 200 -15.85 19.23 -13.75
CA ASP A 200 -17.12 19.10 -14.48
C ASP A 200 -17.66 17.67 -14.46
N LYS A 201 -16.77 16.66 -14.42
CA LYS A 201 -17.15 15.24 -14.36
C LYS A 201 -17.63 14.84 -12.97
N ILE A 202 -16.96 15.34 -11.93
CA ILE A 202 -17.32 15.15 -10.52
C ILE A 202 -18.64 15.86 -10.24
N LEU A 203 -18.85 17.08 -10.73
CA LEU A 203 -20.10 17.80 -10.49
C LEU A 203 -21.27 17.30 -11.35
N GLY A 204 -21.00 16.67 -12.49
CA GLY A 204 -22.01 16.11 -13.40
C GLY A 204 -22.19 14.60 -13.25
N GLU A 205 -21.44 13.84 -14.03
CA GLU A 205 -21.65 12.39 -14.23
C GLU A 205 -21.61 11.59 -12.93
N TRP A 206 -20.65 11.88 -12.04
CA TRP A 206 -20.52 11.16 -10.77
C TRP A 206 -21.62 11.53 -9.77
N ALA A 207 -22.11 12.78 -9.81
CA ALA A 207 -23.24 13.21 -9.00
C ALA A 207 -24.53 12.53 -9.46
N ASP A 208 -24.77 12.46 -10.77
CA ASP A 208 -25.92 11.74 -11.34
C ASP A 208 -25.88 10.24 -11.01
N GLU A 209 -24.70 9.61 -11.09
CA GLU A 209 -24.53 8.20 -10.76
C GLU A 209 -24.73 7.92 -9.26
N PHE A 210 -24.20 8.76 -8.38
CA PHE A 210 -24.40 8.66 -6.94
C PHE A 210 -25.87 8.86 -6.55
N ILE A 211 -26.54 9.88 -7.10
CA ILE A 211 -27.96 10.16 -6.88
C ILE A 211 -28.82 8.99 -7.36
N SER A 212 -28.51 8.40 -8.53
CA SER A 212 -29.22 7.22 -9.03
C SER A 212 -29.07 6.02 -8.10
N GLN A 213 -27.86 5.74 -7.63
CA GLN A 213 -27.60 4.60 -6.73
C GLN A 213 -28.30 4.76 -5.37
N ILE A 214 -28.38 5.98 -4.84
CA ILE A 214 -29.07 6.25 -3.57
C ILE A 214 -30.58 6.27 -3.75
N GLY A 215 -31.07 6.84 -4.86
CA GLY A 215 -32.48 6.79 -5.22
C GLY A 215 -32.99 5.34 -5.27
N ASP A 216 -32.24 4.45 -5.91
CA ASP A 216 -32.56 3.02 -5.98
C ASP A 216 -32.58 2.38 -4.57
N LYS A 217 -31.56 2.64 -3.74
CA LYS A 217 -31.50 2.10 -2.36
C LYS A 217 -32.63 2.60 -1.46
N VAL A 218 -32.97 3.89 -1.51
CA VAL A 218 -34.04 4.49 -0.71
C VAL A 218 -35.40 3.95 -1.15
N MET A 219 -35.62 3.78 -2.47
CA MET A 219 -36.87 3.23 -3.00
C MET A 219 -37.01 1.73 -2.74
N ASP A 220 -35.90 0.98 -2.68
CA ASP A 220 -35.89 -0.42 -2.26
C ASP A 220 -36.22 -0.55 -0.76
N CYS A 221 -35.65 0.28 0.12
CA CYS A 221 -35.99 0.28 1.54
C CYS A 221 -37.46 0.65 1.80
N ALA A 222 -38.06 1.54 1.00
CA ALA A 222 -39.47 1.93 1.13
C ALA A 222 -40.47 0.90 0.56
N ARG A 223 -40.00 -0.11 -0.17
CA ARG A 223 -40.82 -1.20 -0.73
C ARG A 223 -40.95 -2.41 0.21
N ASP A 224 -40.07 -2.51 1.19
CA ASP A 224 -40.03 -3.60 2.17
C ASP A 224 -40.78 -3.28 3.48
N ASP A 225 -41.40 -2.09 3.59
CA ASP A 225 -42.38 -1.68 4.62
C ASP A 225 -43.83 -1.69 4.08
#